data_AF-A0A969B5C1-F1
#
_entry.id   AF-A0A969B5C1-F1
#
_cell.length_a   1.000
_cell.length_b   1.000
_cell.length_c   1.000
_cell.angle_alpha   90.00
_cell.angle_beta   90.00
_cell.angle_gamma   90.00
#
_symmetry.space_group_name_H-M   'P 1'
#
loop_
_entity.id
_entity.type
_entity.pdbx_description
1 polymer ?
#
loop_
_entity_poly.entity_id
_entity_poly.type
_entity_poly.pdbx_seq_one_letter_code
_entity_poly.pdbx_strand_id
1 'polypeptide(L)'
;MKNATAQLALAALLTLGANIGLVSFSSPAMAQPAQSVSDLRDVSPNDWAYTAVQNMVERYGCLAGYPDGTFKGNRSMTRFEFAAALNSCIDTITAQIQENTVQVTANDLVLMQRLQEEFRSELSTLRARVDGLEERTAELEKIAPRLSSAAT
;
A
#
# COMPACT_ATOMS: atom_id res chain seq x y z
N MET A 1 13.94 28.81 -46.80
CA MET A 1 15.10 28.26 -47.52
C MET A 1 16.14 27.92 -46.47
N LYS A 2 16.15 26.66 -45.97
CA LYS A 2 17.09 25.59 -46.35
C LYS A 2 18.42 25.65 -45.57
N ASN A 3 18.73 24.54 -44.87
CA ASN A 3 20.04 24.00 -44.45
C ASN A 3 20.37 24.19 -42.95
N ALA A 4 20.20 23.20 -42.07
CA ALA A 4 20.85 21.88 -41.99
C ALA A 4 22.37 21.93 -41.71
N THR A 5 22.74 21.32 -40.57
CA THR A 5 23.94 20.51 -40.30
C THR A 5 25.33 21.15 -40.14
N ALA A 6 25.81 21.19 -38.88
CA ALA A 6 27.14 20.77 -38.36
C ALA A 6 27.22 21.25 -36.89
N GLN A 7 26.98 20.47 -35.83
CA GLN A 7 27.78 19.36 -35.30
C GLN A 7 29.30 19.56 -35.44
N LEU A 8 29.99 19.97 -34.36
CA LEU A 8 31.03 19.20 -33.66
C LEU A 8 32.03 20.11 -32.89
N ALA A 9 32.53 19.53 -31.79
CA ALA A 9 33.58 20.00 -30.87
C ALA A 9 33.13 21.08 -29.86
N LEU A 10 33.26 20.91 -28.55
CA LEU A 10 34.31 20.19 -27.83
C LEU A 10 33.81 19.87 -26.40
N ALA A 11 33.60 18.58 -26.13
CA ALA A 11 33.60 18.07 -24.77
C ALA A 11 35.06 17.95 -24.32
N ALA A 12 35.50 18.81 -23.42
CA ALA A 12 36.52 18.55 -22.40
C ALA A 12 36.73 19.80 -21.56
N LEU A 13 36.38 19.76 -20.28
CA LEU A 13 37.32 19.91 -19.16
C LEU A 13 36.55 20.19 -17.85
N LEU A 14 36.70 19.24 -16.94
CA LEU A 14 36.71 19.42 -15.48
C LEU A 14 35.38 19.72 -14.79
N THR A 15 34.71 18.62 -14.45
CA THR A 15 34.00 18.48 -13.19
C THR A 15 34.88 18.92 -12.01
N LEU A 16 34.50 20.00 -11.31
CA LEU A 16 34.63 20.12 -9.85
C LEU A 16 33.79 21.32 -9.38
N GLY A 17 32.73 21.06 -8.61
CA GLY A 17 31.90 22.09 -7.98
C GLY A 17 30.42 22.03 -8.40
N ALA A 18 29.76 20.92 -8.10
CA ALA A 18 28.32 20.77 -8.25
C ALA A 18 27.57 21.78 -7.36
N ASN A 19 27.05 22.85 -7.98
CA ASN A 19 25.97 23.68 -7.43
C ASN A 19 25.22 24.36 -8.58
N ILE A 20 24.83 23.57 -9.58
CA ILE A 20 23.73 23.97 -10.45
C ILE A 20 22.48 23.55 -9.68
N GLY A 21 21.86 24.51 -9.01
CA GLY A 21 20.52 24.36 -8.48
C GLY A 21 19.62 23.87 -9.61
N LEU A 22 19.25 22.61 -9.56
CA LEU A 22 18.17 22.06 -10.36
C LEU A 22 16.93 22.88 -9.98
N VAL A 23 16.56 23.82 -10.84
CA VAL A 23 15.21 24.39 -10.83
C VAL A 23 14.26 23.23 -11.14
N SER A 24 13.77 22.59 -10.08
CA SER A 24 12.64 21.69 -10.14
C SER A 24 11.43 22.50 -10.60
N PHE A 25 11.13 22.44 -11.89
CA PHE A 25 9.80 22.78 -12.37
C PHE A 25 8.85 21.67 -11.90
N SER A 26 8.43 21.74 -10.64
CA SER A 26 7.23 21.05 -10.19
C SER A 26 6.07 21.74 -10.88
N SER A 27 5.74 21.30 -12.09
CA SER A 27 4.43 21.59 -12.67
C SER A 27 3.41 21.18 -11.62
N PRO A 28 2.49 22.05 -11.18
CA PRO A 28 1.37 21.58 -10.39
C PRO A 28 0.66 20.57 -11.28
N ALA A 29 0.75 19.29 -10.92
CA ALA A 29 -0.19 18.31 -11.42
C ALA A 29 -1.54 18.89 -11.05
N MET A 30 -2.25 19.43 -12.05
CA MET A 30 -3.60 19.92 -11.85
C MET A 30 -4.33 18.73 -11.26
N ALA A 31 -4.65 18.81 -9.97
CA ALA A 31 -5.48 17.85 -9.29
C ALA A 31 -6.79 17.85 -10.10
N GLN A 32 -6.94 16.85 -10.97
CA GLN A 32 -8.18 16.67 -11.70
C GLN A 32 -9.24 16.48 -10.62
N PRO A 33 -10.33 17.25 -10.64
CA PRO A 33 -11.42 17.05 -9.69
C PRO A 33 -11.82 15.59 -9.74
N ALA A 34 -11.95 14.96 -8.57
CA ALA A 34 -12.37 13.57 -8.47
C ALA A 34 -13.70 13.41 -9.24
N GLN A 35 -13.64 12.75 -10.40
CA GLN A 35 -14.82 12.51 -11.23
C GLN A 35 -15.58 11.32 -10.65
N SER A 36 -16.91 11.42 -10.57
CA SER A 36 -17.78 10.28 -10.26
C SER A 36 -18.33 9.66 -11.55
N VAL A 37 -18.68 8.37 -11.51
CA VAL A 37 -19.36 7.74 -12.64
C VAL A 37 -20.70 8.42 -12.95
N SER A 38 -21.35 9.04 -11.96
CA SER A 38 -22.59 9.80 -12.17
C SER A 38 -22.42 11.08 -12.98
N ASP A 39 -21.18 11.58 -13.12
CA ASP A 39 -20.88 12.75 -13.95
C ASP A 39 -20.81 12.38 -15.45
N LEU A 40 -20.76 11.09 -15.77
CA LEU A 40 -20.65 10.57 -17.13
C LEU A 40 -22.05 10.38 -17.73
N ARG A 41 -22.40 11.23 -18.70
CA ARG A 41 -23.75 11.34 -19.26
C ARG A 41 -24.20 10.15 -20.11
N ASP A 42 -23.25 9.34 -20.57
CA ASP A 42 -23.45 8.17 -21.42
C ASP A 42 -23.21 6.84 -20.70
N VAL A 43 -23.15 6.86 -19.37
CA VAL A 43 -23.02 5.67 -18.52
C VAL A 43 -24.27 5.54 -17.65
N SER A 44 -25.06 4.50 -17.90
CA SER A 44 -26.30 4.21 -17.17
C SER A 44 -26.06 3.18 -16.07
N PRO A 45 -26.70 3.31 -14.89
CA PRO A 45 -26.69 2.29 -13.84
C PRO A 45 -27.12 0.89 -14.29
N ASN A 46 -27.90 0.80 -15.37
CA ASN A 46 -28.37 -0.45 -15.94
C ASN A 46 -27.41 -1.04 -16.99
N ASP A 47 -26.33 -0.35 -17.35
CA ASP A 47 -25.35 -0.87 -18.30
C ASP A 47 -24.59 -2.04 -17.69
N TRP A 48 -24.36 -3.10 -18.47
CA TRP A 48 -23.61 -4.27 -18.02
C TRP A 48 -22.19 -3.91 -17.52
N ALA A 49 -21.63 -2.82 -18.04
CA ALA A 49 -20.30 -2.32 -17.70
C ALA A 49 -20.29 -1.32 -16.55
N TYR A 50 -21.45 -0.90 -16.03
CA TYR A 50 -21.56 0.19 -15.05
C TYR A 50 -20.63 -0.03 -13.85
N THR A 51 -20.71 -1.19 -13.22
CA THR A 51 -19.89 -1.53 -12.05
C THR A 51 -18.39 -1.53 -12.37
N ALA A 52 -18.00 -1.93 -13.59
CA ALA A 52 -16.59 -1.91 -14.00
C ALA A 52 -16.09 -0.47 -14.15
N VAL A 53 -16.86 0.38 -14.86
CA VAL A 53 -16.51 1.80 -15.05
C VAL A 53 -16.48 2.52 -13.71
N GLN A 54 -17.48 2.31 -12.86
CA GLN A 54 -17.54 2.91 -11.53
C GLN A 54 -16.29 2.58 -10.71
N ASN A 55 -15.88 1.31 -10.64
CA ASN A 55 -14.68 0.92 -9.90
C ASN A 55 -13.42 1.60 -10.45
N MET A 56 -13.27 1.66 -11.77
CA MET A 56 -12.07 2.24 -12.39
C MET A 56 -11.99 3.76 -12.21
N VAL A 57 -13.13 4.46 -12.20
CA VAL A 57 -13.23 5.90 -11.99
C VAL A 57 -13.12 6.26 -10.51
N GLU A 58 -13.93 5.65 -9.65
CA GLU A 58 -14.10 6.09 -8.25
C GLU A 58 -13.15 5.39 -7.30
N ARG A 59 -12.94 4.08 -7.47
CA ARG A 59 -12.15 3.28 -6.51
C ARG A 59 -10.66 3.27 -6.84
N TYR A 60 -10.33 3.12 -8.11
CA TYR A 60 -8.93 3.05 -8.56
C TYR A 60 -8.42 4.39 -9.10
N GLY A 61 -9.29 5.33 -9.46
CA GLY A 61 -8.90 6.64 -9.97
C GLY A 61 -8.05 6.57 -11.24
N CYS A 62 -8.15 5.47 -12.00
CA CYS A 62 -7.24 5.15 -13.09
C CYS A 62 -7.86 5.38 -14.48
N LEU A 63 -9.17 5.69 -14.51
CA LEU A 63 -9.89 6.13 -15.70
C LEU A 63 -10.58 7.46 -15.42
N ALA A 64 -10.64 8.31 -16.44
CA ALA A 64 -11.33 9.58 -16.42
C ALA A 64 -12.25 9.69 -17.65
N GLY A 65 -13.33 10.45 -17.51
CA GLY A 65 -14.19 10.81 -18.63
C GLY A 65 -13.52 11.82 -19.56
N TYR A 66 -14.13 12.01 -20.72
CA TYR A 66 -13.77 13.09 -21.63
C TYR A 66 -14.22 14.45 -21.06
N PRO A 67 -13.61 15.57 -21.49
CA PRO A 67 -13.98 16.91 -21.04
C PRO A 67 -15.45 17.29 -21.32
N ASP A 68 -16.11 16.59 -22.25
CA ASP A 68 -17.53 16.77 -22.56
C ASP A 68 -18.47 16.00 -21.61
N GLY A 69 -17.92 15.33 -20.58
CA GLY A 69 -18.67 14.58 -19.58
C GLY A 69 -19.17 13.23 -20.10
N THR A 70 -18.47 12.61 -21.05
CA THR A 70 -18.79 11.27 -21.58
C THR A 70 -17.66 10.28 -21.33
N PHE A 71 -17.97 8.98 -21.29
CA PHE A 71 -17.00 7.87 -21.29
C PHE A 71 -16.70 7.38 -22.71
N LYS A 72 -17.64 7.57 -23.64
CA LYS A 72 -17.63 7.09 -25.03
C LYS A 72 -17.51 5.57 -25.12
N GLY A 73 -18.24 4.84 -24.28
CA GLY A 73 -18.16 3.37 -24.19
C GLY A 73 -18.52 2.63 -25.50
N ASN A 74 -19.33 3.23 -26.37
CA ASN A 74 -19.71 2.64 -27.67
C ASN A 74 -18.73 2.98 -28.82
N ARG A 75 -17.68 3.78 -28.55
CA ARG A 75 -16.68 4.14 -29.56
C ARG A 75 -15.71 2.98 -29.76
N SER A 76 -15.39 2.67 -31.01
CA SER A 76 -14.31 1.74 -31.34
C SER A 76 -12.96 2.27 -30.85
N MET A 77 -12.18 1.40 -30.21
CA MET A 77 -10.83 1.69 -29.73
C MET A 77 -9.81 0.78 -30.41
N THR A 78 -8.64 1.32 -30.75
CA THR A 78 -7.54 0.51 -31.28
C THR A 78 -6.89 -0.33 -30.17
N ARG A 79 -6.24 -1.43 -30.55
CA ARG A 79 -5.49 -2.26 -29.59
C ARG A 79 -4.35 -1.48 -28.91
N PHE A 80 -3.78 -0.49 -29.61
CA PHE A 80 -2.74 0.37 -29.06
C PHE A 80 -3.27 1.33 -27.99
N GLU A 81 -4.43 1.96 -28.24
CA GLU A 81 -5.08 2.81 -27.24
C GLU A 81 -5.46 2.01 -25.98
N PHE A 82 -6.00 0.79 -26.16
CA PHE A 82 -6.31 -0.09 -25.04
C PHE A 82 -5.07 -0.42 -24.21
N ALA A 83 -3.97 -0.83 -24.86
CA ALA A 83 -2.74 -1.19 -24.17
C ALA A 83 -2.14 -0.01 -23.39
N ALA A 84 -2.15 1.19 -23.98
CA ALA A 84 -1.67 2.40 -23.32
C ALA A 84 -2.52 2.76 -22.09
N ALA A 85 -3.86 2.72 -22.22
CA ALA A 85 -4.76 2.99 -21.11
C ALA A 85 -4.61 1.96 -19.98
N LEU A 86 -4.49 0.67 -20.34
CA LEU A 86 -4.28 -0.40 -19.37
C LEU A 86 -2.96 -0.22 -18.61
N ASN A 87 -1.86 0.09 -19.31
CA ASN A 87 -0.57 0.33 -18.67
C ASN A 87 -0.64 1.51 -17.69
N SER A 88 -1.23 2.62 -18.12
CA SER A 88 -1.42 3.80 -17.26
C SER A 88 -2.26 3.48 -16.02
N CYS A 89 -3.28 2.63 -16.15
CA CYS A 89 -4.10 2.24 -15.00
C CYS A 89 -3.33 1.35 -14.02
N ILE A 90 -2.55 0.39 -14.53
CA ILE A 90 -1.71 -0.48 -13.70
C ILE A 90 -0.66 0.33 -12.94
N ASP A 91 -0.05 1.33 -13.58
CA ASP A 91 0.93 2.22 -12.93
C ASP A 91 0.29 2.99 -11.77
N THR A 92 -0.93 3.52 -11.98
CA THR A 92 -1.71 4.23 -10.95
C THR A 92 -2.02 3.33 -9.76
N ILE A 93 -2.51 2.12 -10.02
CA ILE A 93 -2.82 1.13 -8.97
C ILE A 93 -1.54 0.74 -8.21
N THR A 94 -0.44 0.53 -8.92
CA THR A 94 0.85 0.16 -8.32
C THR A 94 1.37 1.27 -7.40
N ALA A 95 1.26 2.53 -7.82
CA ALA A 95 1.62 3.68 -7.00
C ALA A 95 0.78 3.76 -5.71
N GLN A 96 -0.53 3.55 -5.81
CA GLN A 96 -1.42 3.53 -4.63
C GLN A 96 -1.11 2.38 -3.67
N ILE A 97 -0.72 1.21 -4.19
CA ILE A 97 -0.29 0.07 -3.35
C ILE A 97 1.01 0.40 -2.60
N GLN A 98 1.94 1.11 -3.23
CA GLN A 98 3.18 1.54 -2.57
C GLN A 98 2.93 2.62 -1.51
N GLU A 99 1.96 3.50 -1.72
CA GLU A 99 1.59 4.54 -0.74
C GLU A 99 0.85 3.95 0.48
N ASN A 100 0.10 2.86 0.28
CA ASN A 100 -0.51 2.07 1.36
C ASN A 100 0.49 1.18 2.13
N THR A 101 1.80 1.43 2.02
CA THR A 101 2.76 0.87 2.98
C THR A 101 2.44 1.48 4.34
N VAL A 102 1.89 0.66 5.25
CA VAL A 102 1.50 1.03 6.62
C VAL A 102 2.47 2.08 7.17
N GLN A 103 1.99 3.33 7.27
CA GLN A 103 2.77 4.40 7.88
C GLN A 103 2.90 4.04 9.36
N VAL A 104 4.04 3.48 9.74
CA VAL A 104 4.36 3.23 11.14
C VAL A 104 4.45 4.58 11.83
N THR A 105 3.43 4.92 12.62
CA THR A 105 3.42 6.18 13.35
C THR A 105 4.24 6.05 14.63
N ALA A 106 4.70 7.17 15.18
CA ALA A 106 5.35 7.19 16.48
C ALA A 106 4.45 6.61 17.59
N ASN A 107 3.13 6.78 17.47
CA ASN A 107 2.15 6.21 18.40
C ASN A 107 2.10 4.69 18.32
N ASP A 108 2.18 4.11 17.11
CA ASP A 108 2.21 2.66 16.92
C ASP A 108 3.45 2.04 17.58
N LEU A 109 4.61 2.69 17.46
CA LEU A 109 5.83 2.23 18.11
C LEU A 109 5.71 2.24 19.63
N VAL A 110 5.12 3.29 20.22
CA VAL A 110 4.87 3.37 21.67
C VAL A 110 3.87 2.30 22.11
N LEU A 111 2.82 2.05 21.33
CA LEU A 111 1.86 0.99 21.62
C LEU A 111 2.53 -0.39 21.61
N MET A 112 3.38 -0.67 20.61
CA MET A 112 4.15 -1.91 20.54
C MET A 112 5.08 -2.06 21.74
N GLN A 113 5.75 -0.98 22.16
CA GLN A 113 6.60 -0.99 23.36
C GLN A 113 5.79 -1.29 24.63
N ARG A 114 4.61 -0.68 24.78
CA ARG A 114 3.72 -0.95 25.91
C ARG A 114 3.26 -2.40 25.93
N LEU A 115 2.80 -2.91 24.79
CA LEU A 115 2.39 -4.30 24.64
C LEU A 115 3.53 -5.25 24.99
N GLN A 116 4.75 -4.99 24.53
CA GLN A 116 5.92 -5.80 24.87
C GLN A 116 6.18 -5.85 26.38
N GLU A 117 6.04 -4.74 27.09
CA GLU A 117 6.21 -4.70 28.55
C GLU A 117 5.12 -5.49 29.28
N GLU A 118 3.86 -5.31 28.87
CA GLU A 118 2.71 -6.06 29.41
C GLU A 118 2.88 -7.57 29.20
N PHE A 119 3.28 -8.00 27.99
CA PHE A 119 3.55 -9.41 27.71
C PHE A 119 4.68 -9.98 28.55
N ARG A 120 5.74 -9.22 28.80
CA ARG A 120 6.85 -9.67 29.65
C ARG A 120 6.40 -9.90 31.09
N SER A 121 5.60 -8.98 31.64
CA SER A 121 5.02 -9.11 32.97
C SER A 121 4.10 -10.33 33.07
N GLU A 122 3.23 -10.51 32.09
CA GLU A 122 2.31 -11.65 32.05
C GLU A 122 3.07 -12.99 31.94
N LEU A 123 4.11 -13.07 31.10
CA LEU A 123 4.92 -14.28 30.98
C LEU A 123 5.70 -14.59 32.27
N SER A 124 6.15 -13.58 33.01
CA SER A 124 6.77 -13.79 34.33
C SER A 124 5.78 -14.38 35.33
N THR A 125 4.56 -13.85 35.36
CA THR A 125 3.49 -14.34 36.23
C THR A 125 3.11 -15.78 35.87
N LEU A 126 3.01 -16.07 34.57
CA LEU A 126 2.68 -17.41 34.10
C LEU A 126 3.78 -18.43 34.47
N ARG A 127 5.06 -18.07 34.33
CA ARG A 127 6.17 -18.95 34.76
C ARG A 127 6.11 -19.27 36.25
N ALA A 128 5.95 -18.25 37.11
CA ALA A 128 5.84 -18.47 38.54
C ALA A 128 4.66 -19.39 38.92
N ARG A 129 3.54 -19.30 38.19
CA ARG A 129 2.40 -20.20 38.38
C ARG A 129 2.70 -21.63 37.92
N VAL A 130 3.41 -21.80 36.81
CA VAL A 130 3.85 -23.12 36.32
C VAL A 130 4.80 -23.75 37.32
N ASP A 131 5.81 -23.02 37.79
CA ASP A 131 6.78 -23.51 38.78
C ASP A 131 6.07 -24.01 40.07
N GLY A 132 5.09 -23.24 40.56
CA GLY A 132 4.31 -23.63 41.74
C GLY A 132 3.39 -24.83 41.50
N LEU A 133 2.88 -25.03 40.28
CA LEU A 133 2.13 -26.23 39.93
C LEU A 133 3.05 -27.45 39.85
N GLU A 134 4.24 -27.30 39.27
CA GLU A 134 5.25 -28.36 39.19
C GLU A 134 5.70 -28.81 40.59
N GLU A 135 5.93 -27.88 41.52
CA GLU A 135 6.25 -28.19 42.91
C GLU A 135 5.13 -28.97 43.60
N ARG A 136 3.87 -28.51 43.46
CA ARG A 136 2.70 -29.21 44.02
C ARG A 136 2.54 -30.61 43.44
N THR A 137 2.80 -30.79 42.15
CA THR A 137 2.77 -32.13 41.55
C THR A 137 3.90 -33.02 42.09
N ALA A 138 5.11 -32.50 42.26
CA ALA A 138 6.23 -33.25 42.81
C ALA A 138 6.00 -33.65 44.29
N GLU A 139 5.31 -32.81 45.07
CA GLU A 139 4.89 -33.14 46.43
C GLU A 139 3.86 -34.27 46.45
N LEU A 140 2.82 -34.19 45.60
CA LEU A 140 1.81 -35.24 45.47
C LEU A 140 2.41 -36.57 45.04
N GLU A 141 3.38 -36.57 44.10
CA GLU A 141 4.09 -37.78 43.67
C GLU A 141 4.88 -38.44 44.80
N LYS A 142 5.47 -37.65 45.72
CA LYS A 142 6.18 -38.19 46.90
C LYS A 142 5.23 -38.81 47.92
N ILE A 143 4.02 -38.29 48.05
CA ILE A 143 3.02 -38.73 49.04
C ILE A 143 2.24 -39.95 48.53
N ALA A 144 1.97 -40.04 47.23
CA ALA A 144 1.23 -41.13 46.60
C ALA A 144 1.65 -42.56 47.03
N PRO A 145 2.95 -42.94 47.04
CA PRO A 145 3.35 -44.28 47.47
C PRO A 145 3.13 -44.54 48.97
N ARG A 146 3.14 -43.50 49.82
CA ARG A 146 2.89 -43.65 51.27
C ARG A 146 1.43 -43.90 51.61
N LEU A 147 0.52 -43.33 50.85
CA LEU A 147 -0.92 -43.60 50.99
C LEU A 147 -1.26 -45.01 50.50
N SER A 148 -0.58 -45.50 49.45
CA SER A 148 -0.75 -46.88 48.96
C SER A 148 -0.29 -47.94 49.96
N SER A 149 0.78 -47.69 50.73
CA SER A 149 1.30 -48.65 51.71
C SER A 149 0.53 -48.67 53.04
N ALA A 150 -0.23 -47.61 53.34
CA ALA A 150 -1.03 -47.50 54.57
C ALA A 150 -2.44 -48.11 54.44
N ALA A 151 -2.85 -48.46 53.21
CA ALA A 151 -4.17 -49.01 52.90
C ALA A 151 -4.17 -50.53 52.64
N THR A 152 -3.03 -51.20 52.85
CA THR A 152 -2.87 -52.68 52.77
C THR A 152 -2.62 -53.23 54.15
#